data_AF-A0A846PEX8-F1
#
_entry.id   AF-A0A846PEX8-F1
#
_cell.length_a   1.000
_cell.length_b   1.000
_cell.length_c   1.000
_cell.angle_alpha   90.00
_cell.angle_beta   90.00
_cell.angle_gamma   90.00
#
_symmetry.space_group_name_H-M   'P 1'
#
loop_
_entity.id
_entity.type
_entity.pdbx_description
1 polymer ?
#
loop_
_entity_poly.entity_id
_entity_poly.type
_entity_poly.pdbx_seq_one_letter_code
_entity_poly.pdbx_strand_id
1 'polypeptide(L)'
;MPISIKKDGKYDDEVKLNDYEKDVVASFHKHVDLMLDDKWYLTLKFEPVEDEAMECEVQPEYRTAKVSIDSDQLKSQPEYIDFYVRHELLHVVVWNFFDIAGTLAYKNAAQALIKLEESVIDRLEHMPMWKLVYKALEAGLDGE
;
A
#
# COMPACT_ATOMS: atom_id res chain seq x y z
N MET A 1 -11.88 2.60 -6.71
CA MET A 1 -10.67 3.10 -7.43
C MET A 1 -10.13 2.00 -8.35
N PRO A 2 -9.56 2.29 -9.55
CA PRO A 2 -8.98 1.25 -10.40
C PRO A 2 -7.71 0.64 -9.78
N ILE A 3 -7.72 -0.69 -9.65
CA ILE A 3 -6.56 -1.52 -9.31
C ILE A 3 -6.26 -2.40 -10.52
N SER A 4 -5.01 -2.43 -10.97
CA SER A 4 -4.51 -3.40 -11.94
C SER A 4 -3.56 -4.38 -11.27
N ILE A 5 -3.59 -5.62 -11.72
CA ILE A 5 -2.83 -6.73 -11.15
C ILE A 5 -1.81 -7.20 -12.19
N LYS A 6 -0.55 -7.35 -11.80
CA LYS A 6 0.53 -7.84 -12.66
C LYS A 6 1.26 -9.01 -12.02
N LYS A 7 1.46 -10.08 -12.79
CA LYS A 7 2.25 -11.26 -12.37
C LYS A 7 2.79 -11.99 -13.59
N ASP A 8 4.03 -12.47 -13.54
CA ASP A 8 4.65 -13.26 -14.60
C ASP A 8 4.56 -12.61 -16.01
N GLY A 9 4.63 -11.28 -16.06
CA GLY A 9 4.50 -10.50 -17.30
C GLY A 9 3.08 -10.34 -17.85
N LYS A 10 2.06 -10.88 -17.17
CA LYS A 10 0.64 -10.78 -17.51
C LYS A 10 -0.08 -9.73 -16.68
N TYR A 11 -1.23 -9.28 -17.15
CA TYR A 11 -2.07 -8.28 -16.50
C TYR A 11 -3.51 -8.77 -16.31
N ASP A 12 -4.11 -8.34 -15.20
CA ASP A 12 -5.53 -8.42 -14.89
C ASP A 12 -6.15 -9.80 -15.17
N ASP A 13 -7.06 -9.90 -16.13
CA ASP A 13 -7.80 -11.14 -16.46
C ASP A 13 -6.89 -12.31 -16.88
N GLU A 14 -5.66 -12.03 -17.31
CA GLU A 14 -4.69 -13.05 -17.68
C GLU A 14 -3.88 -13.60 -16.49
N VAL A 15 -3.97 -12.93 -15.33
CA VAL A 15 -3.25 -13.29 -14.11
C VAL A 15 -3.97 -14.41 -13.37
N LYS A 16 -3.21 -15.45 -13.00
CA LYS A 16 -3.68 -16.51 -12.12
C LYS A 16 -3.14 -16.30 -10.71
N LEU A 17 -4.02 -15.87 -9.82
CA LEU A 17 -3.74 -15.72 -8.40
C LEU A 17 -4.04 -17.02 -7.65
N ASN A 18 -3.16 -17.38 -6.72
CA ASN A 18 -3.49 -18.37 -5.70
C ASN A 18 -4.44 -17.76 -4.66
N ASP A 19 -5.00 -18.58 -3.75
CA ASP A 19 -6.00 -18.09 -2.79
C ASP A 19 -5.44 -17.01 -1.86
N TYR A 20 -4.18 -17.16 -1.45
CA TYR A 20 -3.51 -16.18 -0.61
C TYR A 20 -3.33 -14.81 -1.29
N GLU A 21 -2.93 -14.80 -2.56
CA GLU A 21 -2.81 -13.57 -3.34
C GLU A 21 -4.16 -12.89 -3.56
N LYS A 22 -5.25 -13.66 -3.67
CA LYS A 22 -6.60 -13.09 -3.70
C LYS A 22 -6.95 -12.40 -2.38
N ASP A 23 -6.54 -12.96 -1.25
CA ASP A 23 -6.76 -12.33 0.07
C ASP A 23 -6.03 -10.99 0.17
N VAL A 24 -4.78 -10.92 -0.35
CA VAL A 24 -4.03 -9.65 -0.42
C VAL A 24 -4.75 -8.64 -1.31
N VAL A 25 -5.18 -9.03 -2.51
CA VAL A 25 -5.95 -8.14 -3.41
C VAL A 25 -7.25 -7.67 -2.77
N ALA A 26 -7.97 -8.56 -2.08
CA ALA A 26 -9.20 -8.22 -1.35
C ALA A 26 -8.93 -7.19 -0.23
N SER A 27 -7.82 -7.34 0.50
CA SER A 27 -7.39 -6.37 1.51
C SER A 27 -7.08 -5.00 0.87
N PHE A 28 -6.39 -4.95 -0.27
CA PHE A 28 -6.19 -3.70 -1.00
C PHE A 28 -7.52 -3.04 -1.36
N HIS A 29 -8.47 -3.79 -1.94
CA HIS A 29 -9.80 -3.24 -2.26
C HIS A 29 -10.53 -2.68 -1.04
N LYS A 30 -10.46 -3.36 0.10
CA LYS A 30 -11.07 -2.92 1.36
C LYS A 30 -10.52 -1.56 1.84
N HIS A 31 -9.23 -1.31 1.64
CA HIS A 31 -8.56 -0.13 2.19
C HIS A 31 -8.45 1.04 1.23
N VAL A 32 -8.36 0.77 -0.08
CA VAL A 32 -7.93 1.79 -1.03
C VAL A 32 -8.93 2.93 -1.20
N ASP A 33 -10.23 2.63 -1.22
CA ASP A 33 -11.28 3.64 -1.39
C ASP A 33 -11.43 4.56 -0.16
N LEU A 34 -10.80 4.20 0.96
CA LEU A 34 -10.78 5.01 2.19
C LEU A 34 -9.58 5.95 2.25
N MET A 35 -8.48 5.55 1.62
CA MET A 35 -7.19 6.20 1.76
C MET A 35 -6.87 7.08 0.54
N LEU A 36 -7.33 6.68 -0.65
CA LEU A 36 -7.03 7.34 -1.91
C LEU A 36 -8.32 7.82 -2.58
N ASP A 37 -8.24 8.95 -3.29
CA ASP A 37 -9.35 9.42 -4.12
C ASP A 37 -9.48 8.59 -5.41
N ASP A 38 -10.62 8.71 -6.08
CA ASP A 38 -10.99 7.92 -7.27
C ASP A 38 -10.11 8.18 -8.51
N LYS A 39 -9.19 9.14 -8.43
CA LYS A 39 -8.30 9.51 -9.53
C LYS A 39 -6.95 8.80 -9.45
N TRP A 40 -6.69 8.06 -8.36
CA TRP A 40 -5.50 7.23 -8.26
C TRP A 40 -5.63 5.94 -9.07
N TYR A 41 -4.50 5.49 -9.60
CA TYR A 41 -4.36 4.21 -10.28
C TYR A 41 -3.30 3.37 -9.58
N LEU A 42 -3.71 2.24 -9.01
CA LEU A 42 -2.82 1.36 -8.26
C LEU A 42 -2.49 0.11 -9.07
N THR A 43 -1.21 -0.24 -9.18
CA THR A 43 -0.76 -1.50 -9.75
C THR A 43 -0.20 -2.39 -8.66
N LEU A 44 -0.78 -3.57 -8.47
CA LEU A 44 -0.26 -4.62 -7.58
C LEU A 44 0.59 -5.57 -8.41
N LYS A 45 1.87 -5.70 -8.06
CA LYS A 45 2.82 -6.51 -8.81
C LYS A 45 3.33 -7.64 -7.92
N PHE A 46 2.92 -8.86 -8.23
CA PHE A 46 3.38 -10.05 -7.50
C PHE A 46 4.73 -10.50 -8.05
N GLU A 47 5.79 -10.19 -7.30
CA GLU A 47 7.17 -10.52 -7.64
C GLU A 47 8.05 -10.55 -6.38
N PRO A 48 9.21 -11.22 -6.42
CA PRO A 48 10.16 -11.19 -5.30
C PRO A 48 10.62 -9.76 -4.99
N VAL A 49 10.70 -9.43 -3.71
CA VAL A 49 11.19 -8.15 -3.18
C VAL A 49 12.41 -8.43 -2.30
N GLU A 50 13.42 -7.56 -2.36
CA GLU A 50 14.66 -7.74 -1.59
C GLU A 50 14.42 -7.38 -0.12
N ASP A 51 14.68 -8.33 0.79
CA ASP A 51 14.64 -8.18 2.26
C ASP A 51 13.30 -7.72 2.90
N GLU A 52 12.25 -7.51 2.10
CA GLU A 52 10.94 -7.02 2.55
C GLU A 52 9.77 -7.81 1.92
N ALA A 53 8.59 -7.76 2.55
CA ALA A 53 7.40 -8.45 2.06
C ALA A 53 6.63 -7.65 1.00
N MET A 54 6.75 -6.32 1.02
CA MET A 54 6.18 -5.41 0.03
C MET A 54 7.13 -4.22 -0.18
N GLU A 55 7.03 -3.57 -1.34
CA GLU A 55 7.74 -2.32 -1.66
C GLU A 55 6.81 -1.42 -2.46
N CYS A 56 6.74 -0.13 -2.12
CA CYS A 56 5.93 0.86 -2.82
C CYS A 56 6.76 1.84 -3.66
N GLU A 57 6.35 2.04 -4.91
CA GLU A 57 6.81 3.13 -5.77
C GLU A 57 5.63 4.04 -6.10
N VAL A 58 5.77 5.34 -5.84
CA VAL A 58 4.69 6.32 -6.01
C VAL A 58 5.10 7.41 -6.99
N GLN A 59 4.22 7.74 -7.93
CA GLN A 59 4.38 8.82 -8.89
C GLN A 59 3.16 9.75 -8.79
N PRO A 60 3.15 10.66 -7.80
CA PRO A 60 1.97 11.44 -7.44
C PRO A 60 1.50 12.39 -8.55
N GLU A 61 2.41 12.86 -9.41
CA GLU A 61 2.11 13.74 -10.53
C GLU A 61 1.23 13.06 -11.59
N TYR A 62 1.30 11.73 -11.69
CA TYR A 62 0.45 10.91 -12.54
C TYR A 62 -0.67 10.20 -11.77
N ARG A 63 -0.73 10.41 -10.45
CA ARG A 63 -1.64 9.71 -9.52
C ARG A 63 -1.52 8.19 -9.67
N THR A 64 -0.30 7.69 -9.85
CA THR A 64 -0.05 6.27 -9.99
C THR A 64 0.80 5.78 -8.82
N ALA A 65 0.49 4.59 -8.33
CA ALA A 65 1.32 3.89 -7.37
C ALA A 65 1.47 2.43 -7.81
N LYS A 66 2.62 1.85 -7.53
CA LYS A 66 2.93 0.45 -7.76
C LYS A 66 3.34 -0.15 -6.42
N VAL A 67 2.69 -1.24 -6.02
CA VAL A 67 3.12 -2.01 -4.85
C VAL A 67 3.59 -3.36 -5.35
N SER A 68 4.88 -3.64 -5.16
CA SER A 68 5.49 -4.94 -5.37
C SER A 68 5.23 -5.80 -4.13
N ILE A 69 4.84 -7.06 -4.32
CA ILE A 69 4.40 -7.95 -3.25
C ILE A 69 5.13 -9.29 -3.39
N ASP A 70 5.93 -9.64 -2.39
CA ASP A 70 6.53 -10.97 -2.27
C ASP A 70 5.54 -11.89 -1.54
N SER A 71 4.73 -12.60 -2.33
CA SER A 71 3.75 -13.55 -1.84
C SER A 71 4.34 -14.62 -0.92
N ASP A 72 5.60 -15.01 -1.11
CA ASP A 72 6.18 -16.12 -0.36
C ASP A 72 6.68 -15.65 1.02
N GLN A 73 7.21 -14.44 1.12
CA GLN A 73 7.52 -13.83 2.41
C GLN A 73 6.25 -13.52 3.21
N LEU A 74 5.24 -12.92 2.58
CA LEU A 74 4.00 -12.52 3.26
C LEU A 74 3.23 -13.74 3.79
N LYS A 75 3.24 -14.88 3.07
CA LYS A 75 2.62 -16.16 3.50
C LYS A 75 3.10 -16.67 4.85
N SER A 76 4.29 -16.27 5.30
CA SER A 76 4.81 -16.64 6.62
C SER A 76 4.06 -15.94 7.76
N GLN A 77 3.31 -14.88 7.45
CA GLN A 77 2.67 -13.96 8.39
C GLN A 77 1.25 -13.54 7.89
N PRO A 78 0.34 -14.50 7.62
CA PRO A 78 -0.96 -14.23 7.00
C PRO A 78 -1.87 -13.31 7.83
N GLU A 79 -1.73 -13.33 9.15
CA GLU A 79 -2.50 -12.48 10.07
C GLU A 79 -2.14 -10.98 9.96
N TYR A 80 -1.03 -10.65 9.30
CA TYR A 80 -0.53 -9.29 9.14
C TYR A 80 -0.81 -8.70 7.75
N ILE A 81 -1.55 -9.39 6.86
CA ILE A 81 -1.86 -8.88 5.50
C ILE A 81 -2.47 -7.46 5.57
N ASP A 82 -3.53 -7.27 6.35
CA ASP A 82 -4.20 -5.96 6.50
C ASP A 82 -3.27 -4.88 7.08
N PHE A 83 -2.28 -5.29 7.88
CA PHE A 83 -1.27 -4.37 8.39
C PHE A 83 -0.33 -3.92 7.26
N TYR A 84 0.28 -4.86 6.54
CA TYR A 84 1.19 -4.55 5.42
C TYR A 84 0.51 -3.75 4.32
N VAL A 85 -0.68 -4.16 3.88
CA VAL A 85 -1.44 -3.44 2.84
C VAL A 85 -1.67 -1.99 3.23
N ARG A 86 -2.02 -1.73 4.48
CA ARG A 86 -2.20 -0.36 4.97
C ARG A 86 -0.92 0.42 5.06
N HIS A 87 0.16 -0.23 5.49
CA HIS A 87 1.48 0.36 5.56
C HIS A 87 1.87 0.91 4.18
N GLU A 88 1.75 0.07 3.14
CA GLU A 88 2.03 0.47 1.76
C GLU A 88 1.10 1.58 1.26
N LEU A 89 -0.19 1.53 1.58
CA LEU A 89 -1.11 2.60 1.20
C LEU A 89 -0.80 3.92 1.93
N LEU A 90 -0.26 3.88 3.14
CA LEU A 90 0.19 5.09 3.85
C LEU A 90 1.39 5.72 3.16
N HIS A 91 2.34 4.94 2.63
CA HIS A 91 3.39 5.46 1.75
C HIS A 91 2.80 6.28 0.60
N VAL A 92 1.78 5.75 -0.10
CA VAL A 92 1.11 6.48 -1.19
C VAL A 92 0.53 7.82 -0.72
N VAL A 93 -0.09 7.85 0.45
CA VAL A 93 -0.70 9.07 1.01
C VAL A 93 0.36 10.11 1.39
N VAL A 94 1.45 9.69 2.02
CA VAL A 94 2.45 10.62 2.56
C VAL A 94 3.52 11.03 1.55
N TRP A 95 3.65 10.30 0.43
CA TRP A 95 4.73 10.47 -0.55
C TRP A 95 4.92 11.91 -1.01
N ASN A 96 3.84 12.64 -1.30
CA ASN A 96 3.90 14.04 -1.71
C ASN A 96 4.68 14.93 -0.73
N PHE A 97 4.54 14.69 0.58
CA PHE A 97 5.26 15.45 1.59
C PHE A 97 6.76 15.11 1.59
N PHE A 98 7.09 13.83 1.40
CA PHE A 98 8.46 13.34 1.44
C PHE A 98 9.24 13.60 0.14
N ASP A 99 8.59 13.61 -1.01
CA ASP A 99 9.18 14.04 -2.28
C ASP A 99 9.57 15.53 -2.25
N ILE A 100 8.68 16.38 -1.74
CA ILE A 100 8.98 17.80 -1.52
C ILE A 100 10.12 17.96 -0.51
N ALA A 101 10.07 17.24 0.62
CA ALA A 101 11.12 17.28 1.63
C ALA A 101 12.47 16.82 1.07
N GLY A 102 12.49 15.77 0.24
CA GLY A 102 13.66 15.28 -0.49
C GLY A 102 14.24 16.31 -1.45
N THR A 103 13.37 16.94 -2.23
CA THR A 103 13.75 18.03 -3.14
C THR A 103 14.39 19.20 -2.38
N LEU A 104 13.85 19.57 -1.20
CA LEU A 104 14.34 20.68 -0.39
C LEU A 104 15.61 20.36 0.41
N ALA A 105 15.74 19.14 0.92
CA ALA A 105 16.83 18.76 1.83
C ALA A 105 18.19 18.56 1.12
N TYR A 106 18.21 18.54 -0.22
CA TYR A 106 19.39 18.22 -1.04
C TYR A 106 20.01 16.84 -0.72
N LYS A 107 20.92 16.35 -1.58
CA LYS A 107 21.41 14.96 -1.66
C LYS A 107 21.93 14.31 -0.35
N ASN A 108 22.13 15.05 0.74
CA ASN A 108 22.75 14.54 1.97
C ASN A 108 21.74 14.05 3.03
N ALA A 109 20.43 14.16 2.79
CA ALA A 109 19.41 13.80 3.76
C ALA A 109 18.56 12.58 3.40
N ALA A 110 18.83 11.89 2.28
CA ALA A 110 17.97 10.81 1.77
C ALA A 110 17.67 9.73 2.82
N GLN A 111 18.70 9.21 3.51
CA GLN A 111 18.50 8.18 4.53
C GLN A 111 17.81 8.70 5.80
N ALA A 112 17.95 10.00 6.11
CA ALA A 112 17.23 10.61 7.22
C ALA A 112 15.75 10.84 6.88
N LEU A 113 15.45 11.12 5.61
CA LEU A 113 14.08 11.28 5.11
C LEU A 113 13.33 9.95 5.08
N ILE A 114 13.96 8.87 4.61
CA ILE A 114 13.36 7.53 4.68
C ILE A 114 12.99 7.18 6.13
N LYS A 115 13.92 7.36 7.08
CA LYS A 115 13.62 7.11 8.51
C LYS A 115 12.51 8.01 9.06
N LEU A 116 12.39 9.23 8.56
CA LEU A 116 11.33 10.15 8.96
C LEU A 116 9.98 9.72 8.38
N GLU A 117 9.97 9.25 7.12
CA GLU A 117 8.80 8.68 6.44
C GLU A 117 8.25 7.50 7.21
N GLU A 118 9.09 6.49 7.45
CA GLU A 118 8.75 5.32 8.27
C GLU A 118 8.18 5.73 9.64
N SER A 119 8.81 6.71 10.30
CA SER A 119 8.33 7.18 11.61
C SER A 119 6.99 7.91 11.54
N VAL A 120 6.70 8.62 10.44
CA VAL A 120 5.40 9.25 10.23
C VAL A 120 4.34 8.19 9.97
N ILE A 121 4.64 7.18 9.16
CA ILE A 121 3.74 6.07 8.86
C ILE A 121 3.41 5.30 10.15
N ASP A 122 4.41 4.88 10.93
CA ASP A 122 4.21 4.22 12.22
C ASP A 122 3.30 5.05 13.15
N ARG A 123 3.52 6.36 13.25
CA ARG A 123 2.64 7.24 14.04
C ARG A 123 1.23 7.30 13.49
N LEU A 124 1.08 7.38 12.17
CA LEU A 124 -0.22 7.39 11.50
C LEU A 124 -0.96 6.08 11.77
N GLU A 125 -0.32 4.91 11.65
CA GLU A 125 -0.93 3.60 11.93
C GLU A 125 -1.54 3.49 13.33
N HIS A 126 -0.90 4.13 14.31
CA HIS A 126 -1.33 4.13 15.69
C HIS A 126 -2.33 5.25 16.04
N MET A 127 -2.66 6.15 15.09
CA MET A 127 -3.62 7.22 15.35
C MET A 127 -5.04 6.67 15.61
N PRO A 128 -5.74 7.18 16.65
CA PRO A 128 -7.11 6.75 16.96
C PRO A 128 -8.12 6.95 15.83
N MET A 129 -7.87 7.87 14.91
CA MET A 129 -8.76 8.12 13.77
C MET A 129 -8.94 6.88 12.89
N TRP A 130 -7.89 6.06 12.73
CA TRP A 130 -8.02 4.83 11.98
C TRP A 130 -8.91 3.82 12.70
N LYS A 131 -8.85 3.74 14.04
CA LYS A 131 -9.81 2.92 14.82
C LYS A 131 -11.26 3.38 14.62
N LEU A 132 -11.49 4.67 14.41
CA LEU A 132 -12.83 5.20 14.10
C LEU A 132 -13.26 4.84 12.67
N VAL A 133 -12.36 4.95 11.70
CA VAL A 133 -12.60 4.49 10.33
C VAL A 133 -12.94 3.00 10.33
N TYR A 134 -12.19 2.16 11.07
CA TYR A 134 -12.47 0.73 11.19
C TYR A 134 -13.83 0.42 11.76
N LYS A 135 -14.21 1.07 12.87
CA LYS A 135 -15.54 0.89 13.46
C LYS A 135 -16.65 1.27 12.48
N ALA A 136 -16.43 2.30 11.66
CA ALA A 136 -17.37 2.68 10.63
C ALA A 136 -17.47 1.63 9.50
N LEU A 137 -16.36 0.98 9.14
CA LEU A 137 -16.34 -0.10 8.14
C LEU A 137 -17.06 -1.36 8.64
N GLU A 138 -16.76 -1.80 9.85
CA GLU A 138 -17.43 -2.97 10.45
C GLU A 138 -18.93 -2.72 10.56
N ALA A 139 -19.34 -1.52 10.98
CA ALA A 139 -20.75 -1.15 11.05
C ALA A 139 -21.45 -0.99 9.68
N GLY A 140 -20.69 -0.75 8.61
CA GLY A 140 -21.21 -0.62 7.24
C GLY A 140 -21.26 -1.95 6.46
N LEU A 141 -20.49 -2.96 6.88
CA LEU A 141 -20.44 -4.29 6.26
C LEU A 141 -21.53 -5.26 6.79
N ASP A 142 -22.21 -4.91 7.87
CA ASP A 142 -23.36 -5.67 8.43
C ASP A 142 -24.72 -5.21 7.86
N GLY A 143 -24.71 -4.31 6.87
CA GLY A 143 -25.88 -3.55 6.45
C GLY A 143 -26.20 -3.58 4.96
N GLU A 144 -26.04 -4.72 4.26
CA GLU A 144 -26.73 -5.04 3.00
C GLU A 144 -27.06 -6.53 2.88
#